data_AF-W4LAF6-F1
#
_entry.id   AF-W4LAF6-F1
#
_cell.length_a   1.000
_cell.length_b   1.000
_cell.length_c   1.000
_cell.angle_alpha   90.00
_cell.angle_beta   90.00
_cell.angle_gamma   90.00
#
_symmetry.space_group_name_H-M   'P 1'
#
loop_
_entity.id
_entity.type
_entity.pdbx_description
1 polymer ?
#
loop_
_entity_poly.entity_id
_entity_poly.type
_entity_poly.pdbx_seq_one_letter_code
_entity_poly.pdbx_strand_id
1 'polypeptide(L)'
;MNRSCLTWWLIMAGCLCLCLSGCKPQTQQTSPPASETGGQAAAPRTSPAPRGSVDEGTIVAMGDSLTAGLGVPEGQAYPAQLERKLRADGYAFKVINAGVSGETSSGARTRTEWMLTGALG
;
A
#
# COMPACT_ATOMS: atom_id res chain seq x y z
N MET A 1 -15.39 37.98 39.22
CA MET A 1 -15.05 36.56 38.93
C MET A 1 -16.00 36.04 37.87
N ASN A 2 -15.49 35.79 36.67
CA ASN A 2 -16.27 35.55 35.45
C ASN A 2 -16.92 34.15 35.41
N ARG A 3 -18.23 34.13 35.15
CA ARG A 3 -19.05 32.92 34.98
C ARG A 3 -18.52 31.98 33.88
N SER A 4 -17.76 32.52 32.92
CA SER A 4 -17.10 31.80 31.84
C SER A 4 -15.99 30.84 32.31
N CYS A 5 -15.41 31.05 33.49
CA CYS A 5 -14.39 30.16 34.05
C CYS A 5 -15.01 28.86 34.60
N LEU A 6 -16.23 28.94 35.14
CA LEU A 6 -16.93 27.80 35.72
C LEU A 6 -17.49 26.87 34.64
N THR A 7 -17.95 27.44 33.52
CA THR A 7 -18.39 26.67 32.33
C THR A 7 -17.22 25.96 31.66
N TRP A 8 -16.04 26.59 31.60
CA TRP A 8 -14.83 25.95 31.06
C TRP A 8 -14.29 24.83 31.96
N TRP A 9 -14.40 24.97 33.27
CA TRP A 9 -14.00 23.93 34.23
C TRP A 9 -14.87 22.67 34.12
N LEU A 10 -16.19 22.83 33.93
CA LEU A 10 -17.10 21.69 33.76
C LEU A 10 -16.90 20.94 32.43
N ILE A 11 -16.51 21.63 31.36
CA ILE A 11 -16.19 20.99 30.06
C ILE A 11 -14.88 20.18 30.13
N MET A 12 -13.88 20.66 30.89
CA MET A 12 -12.62 19.93 31.09
C MET A 12 -12.74 18.74 32.06
N ALA A 13 -13.66 18.78 33.03
CA ALA A 13 -13.90 17.66 33.94
C ALA A 13 -14.71 16.51 33.31
N GLY A 14 -15.55 16.80 32.31
CA GLY A 14 -16.39 15.79 31.63
C GLY A 14 -15.63 14.86 30.67
N CYS A 15 -14.46 15.27 30.17
CA CYS A 15 -13.67 14.48 29.20
C CYS A 15 -12.86 13.35 29.85
N LEU A 16 -12.78 13.31 31.20
CA LEU A 16 -11.95 12.35 31.95
C LEU A 16 -12.68 11.04 32.30
N CYS A 17 -13.95 10.86 31.92
CA CYS A 17 -14.77 9.70 32.31
C CYS A 17 -15.08 8.71 31.17
N LEU A 18 -14.44 8.80 29.99
CA LEU A 18 -14.74 7.95 28.84
C LEU A 18 -13.54 7.12 28.32
N CYS A 19 -12.70 6.59 29.22
CA CYS A 19 -11.52 5.80 28.85
C CYS A 19 -11.42 4.42 29.53
N LEU A 20 -12.54 3.78 29.91
CA LEU A 20 -12.53 2.50 30.65
C LEU A 20 -13.50 1.43 30.12
N SER A 21 -13.72 1.35 28.81
CA SER A 21 -14.42 0.20 28.19
C SER A 21 -13.51 -0.58 27.26
N GLY A 22 -12.72 -1.46 27.88
CA GLY A 22 -12.64 -2.87 27.50
C GLY A 22 -11.92 -3.23 26.20
N CYS A 23 -10.65 -3.65 26.32
CA CYS A 23 -10.03 -4.60 25.42
C CYS A 23 -10.91 -5.85 25.27
N LYS A 24 -11.43 -6.11 24.07
CA LYS A 24 -11.82 -7.48 23.69
C LYS A 24 -10.56 -8.21 23.20
N PRO A 25 -10.19 -9.36 23.78
CA PRO A 25 -9.12 -10.18 23.23
C PRO A 25 -9.54 -10.64 21.83
N GLN A 26 -8.68 -10.35 20.87
CA GLN A 26 -8.80 -10.75 19.48
C GLN A 26 -8.53 -12.26 19.40
N THR A 27 -9.59 -13.06 19.56
CA THR A 27 -9.54 -14.47 19.22
C THR A 27 -9.34 -14.58 17.71
N GLN A 28 -8.12 -14.93 17.32
CA GLN A 28 -7.76 -15.29 15.96
C GLN A 28 -8.67 -16.43 15.49
N GLN A 29 -9.50 -16.15 14.49
CA GLN A 29 -10.15 -17.18 13.69
C GLN A 29 -9.06 -17.92 12.90
N THR A 30 -8.63 -19.05 13.45
CA THR A 30 -8.10 -20.14 12.63
C THR A 30 -9.24 -20.67 11.77
N SER A 31 -9.33 -20.19 10.54
CA SER A 31 -10.15 -20.83 9.51
C SER A 31 -9.44 -22.11 9.05
N PRO A 32 -10.10 -23.28 9.06
CA PRO A 32 -9.55 -24.48 8.42
C PRO A 32 -9.46 -24.29 6.89
N PRO A 33 -8.50 -24.94 6.21
CA PRO A 33 -8.45 -24.98 4.76
C PRO A 33 -9.48 -26.00 4.27
N ALA A 34 -10.57 -25.54 3.67
CA ALA A 34 -11.50 -26.40 2.96
C ALA A 34 -11.91 -25.71 1.65
N SER A 35 -11.08 -25.97 0.64
CA SER A 35 -11.47 -26.37 -0.70
C SER A 35 -12.83 -25.90 -1.21
N GLU A 36 -12.81 -24.84 -2.02
CA GLU A 36 -13.76 -24.70 -3.12
C GLU A 36 -13.00 -24.84 -4.45
N THR A 37 -12.87 -26.10 -4.86
CA THR A 37 -12.62 -26.49 -6.23
C THR A 37 -13.87 -26.12 -7.05
N GLY A 38 -13.89 -24.89 -7.54
CA GLY A 38 -14.83 -24.41 -8.55
C GLY A 38 -14.15 -24.36 -9.91
N GLY A 39 -14.18 -25.47 -10.63
CA GLY A 39 -13.63 -25.58 -11.97
C GLY A 39 -14.36 -24.68 -12.97
N GLN A 40 -13.65 -23.73 -13.55
CA GLN A 40 -13.97 -23.14 -14.84
C GLN A 40 -12.82 -23.45 -15.79
N ALA A 41 -12.97 -24.58 -16.48
CA ALA A 41 -12.19 -24.92 -17.65
C ALA A 41 -12.53 -23.93 -18.77
N ALA A 42 -11.82 -22.80 -18.79
CA ALA A 42 -11.78 -21.93 -19.95
C ALA A 42 -10.87 -22.61 -20.99
N ALA A 43 -11.47 -23.02 -22.11
CA ALA A 43 -10.75 -23.55 -23.27
C ALA A 43 -9.61 -22.61 -23.70
N PRO A 44 -8.51 -23.12 -24.29
CA PRO A 44 -7.43 -22.28 -24.77
C PRO A 44 -7.94 -21.44 -25.95
N ARG A 45 -8.22 -20.16 -25.70
CA ARG A 45 -8.31 -19.17 -26.77
C ARG A 45 -6.88 -18.81 -27.17
N THR A 46 -6.31 -19.55 -28.10
CA THR A 46 -5.14 -19.14 -28.85
C THR A 46 -5.53 -17.99 -29.79
N SER A 47 -5.58 -16.77 -29.24
CA SER A 47 -5.45 -15.57 -30.05
C SER A 47 -3.97 -15.43 -30.42
N PRO A 48 -3.61 -15.16 -31.69
CA PRO A 48 -2.21 -15.00 -32.06
C PRO A 48 -1.68 -13.71 -31.42
N ALA A 49 -0.89 -13.87 -30.34
CA ALA A 49 -0.19 -12.77 -29.70
C ALA A 49 0.89 -12.22 -30.67
N PRO A 50 1.05 -10.88 -30.76
CA PRO A 50 2.13 -10.29 -31.53
C PRO A 50 3.47 -10.80 -30.99
N ARG A 51 4.34 -11.24 -31.90
CA ARG A 51 5.68 -11.74 -31.57
C ARG A 51 6.58 -10.57 -31.15
N GLY A 52 6.75 -10.44 -29.84
CA GLY A 52 7.99 -10.05 -29.14
C GLY A 52 8.59 -8.70 -29.47
N SER A 53 7.98 -7.61 -29.00
CA SER A 53 8.78 -6.50 -28.46
C SER A 53 9.43 -6.98 -27.17
N VAL A 54 10.66 -6.54 -26.87
CA VAL A 54 11.20 -6.67 -25.51
C VAL A 54 10.19 -6.04 -24.57
N ASP A 55 9.75 -6.77 -23.55
CA ASP A 55 8.82 -6.25 -22.54
C ASP A 55 9.55 -5.12 -21.79
N GLU A 56 9.22 -3.88 -22.14
CA GLU A 56 9.86 -2.65 -21.64
C GLU A 56 8.82 -1.65 -21.10
N GLY A 57 9.24 -0.80 -20.18
CA GLY A 57 8.37 0.25 -19.64
C GLY A 57 8.80 0.81 -18.30
N THR A 58 7.89 1.50 -17.63
CA THR A 58 8.11 2.10 -16.31
C THR A 58 7.12 1.52 -15.31
N ILE A 59 7.64 1.06 -14.17
CA ILE A 59 6.86 0.62 -13.02
C ILE A 59 6.97 1.69 -11.94
N VAL A 60 5.83 2.19 -11.47
CA VAL A 60 5.78 3.09 -10.32
C VAL A 60 5.47 2.26 -9.08
N ALA A 61 6.47 2.08 -8.21
CA ALA A 61 6.30 1.36 -6.96
C ALA A 61 5.72 2.30 -5.89
N MET A 62 4.39 2.36 -5.82
CA MET A 62 3.66 3.12 -4.80
C MET A 62 3.43 2.26 -3.54
N GLY A 63 3.71 2.81 -2.37
CA GLY A 63 3.45 2.14 -1.10
C GLY A 63 3.86 2.96 0.11
N ASP A 64 4.07 2.28 1.23
CA ASP A 64 4.43 2.85 2.52
C ASP A 64 5.96 2.78 2.79
N SER A 65 6.34 2.60 4.06
CA SER A 65 7.73 2.46 4.49
C SER A 65 8.46 1.26 3.89
N LEU A 66 7.75 0.17 3.59
CA LEU A 66 8.35 -1.03 3.00
C LEU A 66 8.84 -0.75 1.57
N THR A 67 8.03 -0.04 0.80
CA THR A 67 8.39 0.40 -0.55
C THR A 67 9.43 1.51 -0.51
N ALA A 68 9.30 2.44 0.43
CA ALA A 68 10.25 3.55 0.61
C ALA A 68 11.67 3.07 0.95
N GLY A 69 11.83 1.89 1.56
CA GLY A 69 13.12 1.37 1.99
C GLY A 69 13.57 1.90 3.36
N LEU A 70 12.64 2.07 4.30
CA LEU A 70 12.95 2.57 5.63
C LEU A 70 14.00 1.68 6.32
N GLY A 71 15.13 2.27 6.68
CA GLY A 71 16.23 1.58 7.38
C GLY A 71 17.26 0.91 6.46
N VAL A 72 17.17 1.07 5.14
CA VAL A 72 18.17 0.56 4.18
C VAL A 72 18.62 1.65 3.20
N PRO A 73 19.80 1.51 2.58
CA PRO A 73 20.21 2.36 1.47
C PRO A 73 19.25 2.25 0.29
N GLU A 74 19.11 3.31 -0.52
CA GLU A 74 18.21 3.34 -1.69
C GLU A 74 18.43 2.16 -2.64
N GLY A 75 19.69 1.81 -2.90
CA GLY A 75 20.05 0.67 -3.75
C GLY A 75 19.62 -0.69 -3.20
N GLN A 76 19.24 -0.78 -1.93
CA GLN A 76 18.77 -2.01 -1.27
C GLN A 76 17.25 -2.01 -1.01
N ALA A 77 16.57 -0.90 -1.27
CA ALA A 77 15.12 -0.82 -1.17
C ALA A 77 14.43 -1.80 -2.15
N TYR A 78 13.21 -2.21 -1.82
CA TYR A 78 12.42 -3.15 -2.62
C TYR A 78 12.34 -2.75 -4.12
N PRO A 79 12.06 -1.49 -4.50
CA PRO A 79 11.99 -1.10 -5.91
C PRO A 79 13.32 -1.31 -6.67
N ALA A 80 14.45 -1.03 -6.02
CA ALA A 80 15.77 -1.23 -6.62
C ALA A 80 16.11 -2.72 -6.79
N GLN A 81 15.68 -3.56 -5.85
CA GLN A 81 15.80 -5.02 -5.97
C GLN A 81 14.90 -5.58 -7.08
N LEU A 82 13.68 -5.07 -7.18
CA LEU A 82 12.73 -5.44 -8.24
C LEU A 82 13.30 -5.12 -9.62
N GLU A 83 13.85 -3.93 -9.81
CA GLU A 83 14.46 -3.55 -11.10
C GLU A 83 15.63 -4.47 -11.48
N ARG A 84 16.50 -4.80 -10.52
CA ARG A 84 17.60 -5.75 -10.75
C ARG A 84 17.09 -7.13 -11.14
N LYS A 85 16.04 -7.61 -10.47
CA LYS A 85 15.43 -8.90 -10.79
C LYS A 85 14.81 -8.91 -12.18
N LEU A 86 14.02 -7.88 -12.53
CA LEU A 86 13.40 -7.75 -13.85
C LEU A 86 14.45 -7.75 -14.96
N ARG A 87 15.54 -6.99 -14.78
CA ARG A 87 16.66 -6.96 -15.72
C ARG A 87 17.34 -8.32 -15.86
N ALA A 88 17.56 -9.02 -14.75
CA ALA A 88 18.14 -10.37 -14.76
C ALA A 88 17.24 -11.40 -15.46
N ASP A 89 15.92 -11.21 -15.37
CA ASP A 89 14.91 -12.05 -16.00
C ASP A 89 14.66 -11.66 -17.48
N GLY A 90 15.36 -10.65 -18.02
CA GLY A 90 15.29 -10.23 -19.42
C GLY A 90 14.24 -9.16 -19.74
N TYR A 91 13.63 -8.56 -18.71
CA TYR A 91 12.65 -7.49 -18.85
C TYR A 91 13.30 -6.10 -18.73
N ALA A 92 12.97 -5.18 -19.63
CA ALA A 92 13.55 -3.85 -19.71
C ALA A 92 12.66 -2.80 -19.00
N PHE A 93 12.38 -3.00 -17.71
CA PHE A 93 11.62 -2.03 -16.92
C PHE A 93 12.53 -1.11 -16.09
N LYS A 94 12.16 0.18 -16.04
CA LYS A 94 12.62 1.13 -15.02
C LYS A 94 11.66 1.09 -13.84
N VAL A 95 12.15 0.98 -12.62
CA VAL A 95 11.31 1.01 -11.42
C VAL A 95 11.53 2.32 -10.66
N ILE A 96 10.48 3.13 -10.58
CA ILE A 96 10.49 4.40 -9.85
C ILE A 96 9.96 4.15 -8.44
N ASN A 97 10.76 4.48 -7.43
CA ASN A 97 10.32 4.43 -6.04
C ASN A 97 9.40 5.61 -5.74
N ALA A 98 8.13 5.31 -5.45
CA ALA A 98 7.10 6.26 -5.06
C ALA A 98 6.51 5.93 -3.68
N GLY A 99 7.29 5.24 -2.83
CA GLY A 99 6.95 4.90 -1.46
C GLY A 99 7.10 6.10 -0.51
N VAL A 100 6.19 6.24 0.45
CA VAL A 100 6.26 7.26 1.51
C VAL A 100 6.04 6.58 2.85
N SER A 101 6.98 6.73 3.78
CA SER A 101 6.84 6.11 5.10
C SER A 101 5.60 6.60 5.84
N GLY A 102 4.74 5.69 6.29
CA GLY A 102 3.48 6.01 6.96
C GLY A 102 2.32 6.34 6.01
N GLU A 103 2.47 6.15 4.70
CA GLU A 103 1.37 6.31 3.73
C GLU A 103 0.19 5.40 4.07
N THR A 104 -1.02 5.93 3.87
CA THR A 104 -2.27 5.17 3.97
C THR A 104 -2.93 5.10 2.60
N SER A 105 -3.88 4.17 2.40
CA SER A 105 -4.56 4.02 1.12
C SER A 105 -5.32 5.29 0.67
N SER A 106 -5.83 6.09 1.61
CA SER A 106 -6.48 7.37 1.28
C SER A 106 -5.47 8.41 0.79
N GLY A 107 -4.30 8.51 1.44
CA GLY A 107 -3.21 9.39 0.99
C GLY A 107 -2.67 9.00 -0.39
N ALA A 108 -2.42 7.70 -0.60
CA ALA A 108 -1.97 7.16 -1.87
C ALA A 108 -2.95 7.48 -3.02
N ARG A 109 -4.27 7.37 -2.76
CA ARG A 109 -5.31 7.67 -3.74
C ARG A 109 -5.30 9.13 -4.18
N THR A 110 -5.03 10.07 -3.27
CA THR A 110 -4.96 11.50 -3.59
C THR A 110 -3.85 11.83 -4.60
N ARG A 111 -2.75 11.08 -4.58
CA ARG A 111 -1.58 11.33 -5.46
C ARG A 111 -1.49 10.44 -6.69
N THR A 112 -2.38 9.44 -6.82
CA THR A 112 -2.30 8.46 -7.93
C THR A 112 -2.44 9.13 -9.28
N GLU A 113 -3.36 10.09 -9.41
CA GLU A 113 -3.59 10.77 -10.69
C GLU A 113 -2.33 11.47 -11.21
N TRP A 114 -1.63 12.22 -10.35
CA TRP A 114 -0.40 12.92 -10.71
C TRP A 114 0.73 11.96 -11.12
N MET A 115 0.78 10.77 -10.54
CA MET A 115 1.79 9.76 -10.87
C MET A 115 1.55 9.13 -12.25
N LEU A 116 0.29 9.03 -12.68
CA LEU A 116 -0.08 8.40 -13.95
C LEU A 116 -0.16 9.40 -15.13
N THR A 117 -0.47 10.67 -14.85
CA THR A 117 -0.67 11.70 -15.89
C THR A 117 0.61 12.38 -16.40
N GLY A 118 1.79 11.98 -15.90
CA GLY A 118 3.06 12.36 -16.53
C GLY A 118 4.05 13.18 -15.69
N ALA A 119 3.92 13.21 -14.36
CA ALA A 119 4.92 13.86 -13.50
C ALA A 119 6.22 13.05 -13.32
N LEU A 120 6.37 11.91 -14.01
CA LEU A 120 7.51 10.99 -13.90
C LEU A 120 8.37 10.92 -15.17
N GLY A 121 8.25 11.93 -16.04
CA GLY A 121 9.09 12.13 -17.23
C GLY A 121 10.54 12.41 -16.87
#